data_AF-A0A9P5JT12-F1
#
_entry.id   AF-A0A9P5JT12-F1
#
_cell.length_a   1.000
_cell.length_b   1.000
_cell.length_c   1.000
_cell.angle_alpha   90.00
_cell.angle_beta   90.00
_cell.angle_gamma   90.00
#
_symmetry.space_group_name_H-M   'P 1'
#
loop_
_entity.id
_entity.type
_entity.pdbx_description
1 polymer ?
#
loop_
_entity_poly.entity_id
_entity_poly.type
_entity_poly.pdbx_seq_one_letter_code
_entity_poly.pdbx_strand_id
1 'polypeptide(L)'
;MVLLITALRRIGRGTFSKLFDGMFFLGLLGWDFSLVIVNLITFKRRVGRVTPKGQPGEGGIWPDYSPPRQGESRCSCPALNAMANHGILPRDGRNISFRELSTQVRATYNFSPSFSLYVPRYIAKILNRSYNTGRFDLSDIDVHNGIEHDASLVRRDTYQQFHQGMPDGALVAALIRSATGTPPSSKLQLQTTPPAQDPLPPNDSPYFTVAAHVAKATADFDLSRTLTRVDLSRRLGERRRESKSLNSQYSLDFGHKMFGSSNASTLVTIFGGRMGDIYTFLTEERLPDGWESRVRDQMGLTMFTFNRTVFGVELGIKEEVNQPLNLL
;
A
#
# COMPACT_ATOMS: atom_id res chain seq x y z
N MET A 1 -38.67 -24.79 19.55
CA MET A 1 -39.14 -24.03 18.37
C MET A 1 -38.34 -22.74 18.12
N VAL A 2 -38.12 -21.87 19.12
CA VAL A 2 -37.37 -20.60 18.99
C VAL A 2 -35.91 -20.77 18.53
N LEU A 3 -35.21 -21.80 19.05
CA LEU A 3 -33.83 -22.11 18.64
C LEU A 3 -33.74 -22.56 17.17
N LEU A 4 -34.68 -23.39 16.71
CA LEU A 4 -34.74 -23.85 15.32
C LEU A 4 -35.04 -22.70 14.35
N ILE A 5 -35.97 -21.80 14.70
CA ILE A 5 -36.28 -20.61 13.91
C ILE A 5 -35.09 -19.66 13.85
N THR A 6 -34.37 -19.48 14.96
CA THR A 6 -33.16 -18.64 15.02
C THR A 6 -32.03 -19.23 14.20
N ALA A 7 -31.82 -20.55 14.26
CA ALA A 7 -30.83 -21.26 13.46
C ALA A 7 -31.16 -21.17 11.96
N LEU A 8 -32.40 -21.42 11.55
CA LEU A 8 -32.84 -21.31 10.16
C LEU A 8 -32.72 -19.86 9.64
N ARG A 9 -33.05 -18.85 10.46
CA ARG A 9 -32.84 -17.43 10.11
C ARG A 9 -31.36 -17.08 9.96
N ARG A 10 -30.48 -17.61 10.81
CA ARG A 10 -29.02 -17.41 10.71
C ARG A 10 -28.45 -18.08 9.46
N ILE A 11 -28.87 -19.31 9.17
CA ILE A 11 -28.48 -20.05 7.96
C ILE A 11 -28.99 -19.31 6.72
N GLY A 12 -30.26 -18.94 6.67
CA GLY A 12 -30.85 -18.20 5.55
C GLY A 12 -30.16 -16.86 5.29
N ARG A 13 -29.91 -16.07 6.36
CA ARG A 13 -29.14 -14.82 6.24
C ARG A 13 -27.71 -15.06 5.77
N GLY A 14 -27.04 -16.09 6.30
CA GLY A 14 -25.69 -16.46 5.91
C GLY A 14 -25.59 -16.85 4.42
N THR A 15 -26.50 -17.69 3.95
CA THR A 15 -26.55 -18.10 2.53
C THR A 15 -26.87 -16.91 1.61
N PHE A 16 -27.84 -16.08 1.98
CA PHE A 16 -28.17 -14.86 1.21
C PHE A 16 -27.00 -13.89 1.16
N SER A 17 -26.31 -13.67 2.29
CA SER A 17 -25.12 -12.81 2.34
C SER A 17 -24.02 -13.31 1.40
N LYS A 18 -23.73 -14.63 1.41
CA LYS A 18 -22.72 -15.21 0.52
C LYS A 18 -23.08 -15.08 -0.95
N LEU A 19 -24.35 -15.30 -1.31
CA LEU A 19 -24.84 -15.12 -2.68
C LEU A 19 -24.73 -13.66 -3.12
N PHE A 20 -25.16 -12.73 -2.27
CA PHE A 20 -25.07 -11.31 -2.54
C PHE A 20 -23.61 -10.85 -2.70
N ASP A 21 -22.72 -11.30 -1.81
CA ASP A 21 -21.28 -11.02 -1.90
C ASP A 21 -20.69 -11.56 -3.22
N GLY A 22 -21.09 -12.77 -3.62
CA GLY A 22 -20.68 -13.38 -4.89
C GLY A 22 -21.15 -12.58 -6.10
N MET A 23 -22.42 -12.19 -6.14
CA MET A 23 -22.98 -11.35 -7.21
C MET A 23 -22.31 -9.98 -7.26
N PHE A 24 -22.08 -9.35 -6.09
CA PHE A 24 -21.36 -8.09 -6.01
C PHE A 24 -19.94 -8.22 -6.57
N PHE A 25 -19.22 -9.27 -6.19
CA PHE A 25 -17.87 -9.51 -6.67
C PHE A 25 -17.83 -9.76 -8.18
N LEU A 26 -18.76 -10.56 -8.72
CA LEU A 26 -18.88 -10.75 -10.17
C LEU A 26 -19.18 -9.46 -10.92
N GLY A 27 -20.12 -8.64 -10.41
CA GLY A 27 -20.43 -7.33 -10.98
C GLY A 27 -19.23 -6.38 -10.91
N LEU A 28 -18.50 -6.38 -9.80
CA LEU A 28 -17.27 -5.62 -9.61
C LEU A 28 -16.19 -6.03 -10.63
N LEU A 29 -15.99 -7.33 -10.86
CA LEU A 29 -15.05 -7.82 -11.87
C LEU A 29 -15.48 -7.42 -13.28
N GLY A 30 -16.77 -7.55 -13.62
CA GLY A 30 -17.30 -7.09 -14.91
C GLY A 30 -17.08 -5.60 -15.14
N TRP A 31 -17.28 -4.78 -14.10
CA TRP A 31 -17.00 -3.34 -14.14
C TRP A 31 -15.50 -3.05 -14.26
N ASP A 32 -14.64 -3.70 -13.46
CA ASP A 32 -13.19 -3.49 -13.54
C ASP A 32 -12.65 -3.87 -14.94
N PHE A 33 -13.17 -4.95 -15.52
CA PHE A 33 -12.83 -5.36 -16.88
C PHE A 33 -13.26 -4.32 -17.92
N SER A 34 -14.45 -3.73 -17.80
CA SER A 34 -14.87 -2.67 -18.72
C SER A 34 -13.97 -1.43 -18.61
N LEU A 35 -13.49 -1.09 -17.41
CA LEU A 35 -12.49 -0.02 -17.21
C LEU A 35 -11.14 -0.36 -17.86
N VAL A 36 -10.72 -1.63 -17.89
CA VAL A 36 -9.55 -2.07 -18.65
C VAL A 36 -9.75 -1.80 -20.14
N ILE A 37 -10.91 -2.17 -20.70
CA ILE A 37 -11.20 -1.91 -22.11
C ILE A 37 -11.15 -0.40 -22.42
N VAL A 38 -11.75 0.43 -21.56
CA VAL A 38 -11.68 1.90 -21.69
C VAL A 38 -10.24 2.39 -21.66
N ASN A 39 -9.41 1.90 -20.73
CA ASN A 39 -7.99 2.26 -20.65
C ASN A 39 -7.18 1.87 -21.89
N LEU A 40 -7.55 0.77 -22.57
CA LEU A 40 -6.88 0.33 -23.80
C LEU A 40 -7.17 1.24 -25.00
N ILE A 41 -8.35 1.86 -25.06
CA ILE A 41 -8.79 2.69 -26.19
C ILE A 41 -8.69 4.20 -25.93
N THR A 42 -8.29 4.62 -24.72
CA THR A 42 -8.15 6.03 -24.35
C THR A 42 -6.69 6.44 -24.24
N PHE A 43 -6.41 7.71 -24.54
CA PHE A 43 -5.07 8.28 -24.37
C PHE A 43 -4.71 8.37 -22.89
N LYS A 44 -3.45 8.10 -22.56
CA LYS A 44 -2.92 8.30 -21.20
C LYS A 44 -3.04 9.78 -20.78
N ARG A 45 -3.27 10.02 -19.49
CA ARG A 45 -3.16 11.34 -18.87
C ARG A 45 -1.77 11.91 -19.11
N ARG A 46 -1.71 13.23 -19.33
CA ARG A 46 -0.44 13.93 -19.54
C ARG A 46 0.36 13.95 -18.24
N VAL A 47 1.68 13.93 -18.37
CA VAL A 47 2.58 14.15 -17.24
C VAL A 47 2.32 15.54 -16.65
N GLY A 48 2.34 15.65 -15.32
CA GLY A 48 1.95 16.83 -14.54
C GLY A 48 0.43 17.03 -14.43
N ARG A 49 -0.38 16.09 -14.95
CA ARG A 49 -1.85 16.15 -14.95
C ARG A 49 -2.46 14.79 -14.61
N VAL A 50 -1.73 13.93 -13.90
CA VAL A 50 -2.27 12.64 -13.46
C VAL A 50 -3.28 12.85 -12.33
N THR A 51 -2.95 13.67 -11.35
CA THR A 51 -3.91 14.08 -10.31
C THR A 51 -5.00 14.96 -10.93
N PRO A 52 -6.30 14.69 -10.67
CA PRO A 52 -7.39 15.48 -11.25
C PRO A 52 -7.35 16.96 -10.84
N LYS A 53 -7.86 17.84 -11.72
CA LYS A 53 -7.97 19.27 -11.44
C LYS A 53 -8.80 19.54 -10.18
N GLY A 54 -8.33 20.44 -9.32
CA GLY A 54 -8.96 20.83 -8.06
C GLY A 54 -8.79 19.82 -6.92
N GLN A 55 -8.03 18.74 -7.12
CA GLN A 55 -7.69 17.77 -6.07
C GLN A 55 -6.32 18.11 -5.45
N PRO A 56 -6.10 17.76 -4.16
CA PRO A 56 -4.76 17.80 -3.57
C PRO A 56 -3.76 17.02 -4.43
N GLY A 57 -2.65 17.64 -4.81
CA GLY A 57 -1.64 17.05 -5.70
C GLY A 57 -1.76 17.42 -7.18
N GLU A 58 -2.71 18.29 -7.58
CA GLU A 58 -2.74 18.82 -8.95
C GLU A 58 -1.37 19.44 -9.29
N GLY A 59 -0.78 19.03 -10.42
CA GLY A 59 0.55 19.48 -10.82
C GLY A 59 1.70 18.99 -9.93
N GLY A 60 1.46 18.00 -9.07
CA GLY A 60 2.44 17.52 -8.09
C GLY A 60 2.58 18.42 -6.85
N ILE A 61 1.60 19.30 -6.62
CA ILE A 61 1.56 20.22 -5.48
C ILE A 61 0.67 19.61 -4.40
N TRP A 62 1.30 19.01 -3.39
CA TRP A 62 0.61 18.39 -2.26
C TRP A 62 0.35 19.43 -1.15
N PRO A 63 -0.69 19.27 -0.32
CA PRO A 63 -0.83 20.12 0.86
C PRO A 63 0.34 19.90 1.82
N ASP A 64 0.60 20.87 2.69
CA ASP A 64 1.78 20.85 3.56
C ASP A 64 1.90 19.56 4.36
N TYR A 65 3.10 18.99 4.33
CA TYR A 65 3.45 17.83 5.14
C TYR A 65 3.62 18.21 6.61
N SER A 66 3.04 17.41 7.49
CA SER A 66 3.36 17.41 8.92
C SER A 66 3.39 15.95 9.40
N PRO A 67 4.45 15.52 10.12
CA PRO A 67 4.46 14.20 10.73
C PRO A 67 3.34 14.06 11.78
N PRO A 68 2.93 12.83 12.13
CA PRO A 68 1.90 12.62 13.13
C PRO A 68 2.38 13.11 14.49
N ARG A 69 1.47 13.72 15.25
CA ARG A 69 1.69 14.04 16.66
C ARG A 69 1.46 12.79 17.52
N GLN A 70 1.97 12.84 18.75
CA GLN A 70 1.71 11.78 19.72
C GLN A 70 0.20 11.57 19.89
N GLY A 71 -0.24 10.32 19.77
CA GLY A 71 -1.64 9.94 19.89
C GLY A 71 -2.46 10.14 18.62
N GLU A 72 -1.93 10.64 17.50
CA GLU A 72 -2.62 10.58 16.21
C GLU A 72 -2.60 9.14 15.65
N SER A 73 -3.69 8.74 15.00
CA SER A 73 -3.86 7.38 14.49
C SER A 73 -3.11 7.19 13.16
N ARG A 74 -2.33 6.12 13.06
CA ARG A 74 -1.62 5.68 11.86
C ARG A 74 -1.73 4.16 11.77
N CYS A 75 -1.37 3.60 10.62
CA CYS A 75 -1.56 2.19 10.29
C CYS A 75 -0.36 1.54 9.58
N SER A 76 -0.46 0.25 9.32
CA SER A 76 0.47 -0.55 8.50
C SER A 76 0.60 -0.08 7.04
N CYS A 77 -0.32 0.75 6.53
CA CYS A 77 -0.30 1.22 5.15
C CYS A 77 0.39 2.60 5.00
N PRO A 78 1.59 2.67 4.39
CA PRO A 78 2.30 3.94 4.22
C PRO A 78 1.55 4.94 3.34
N ALA A 79 0.74 4.45 2.40
CA ALA A 79 -0.04 5.31 1.50
C ALA A 79 -1.12 6.11 2.26
N LEU A 80 -1.78 5.48 3.24
CA LEU A 80 -2.82 6.15 4.03
C LEU A 80 -2.21 7.08 5.08
N ASN A 81 -1.10 6.66 5.69
CA ASN A 81 -0.35 7.51 6.62
C ASN A 81 0.16 8.78 5.92
N ALA A 82 0.68 8.67 4.70
CA ALA A 82 1.09 9.82 3.91
C ALA A 82 -0.08 10.76 3.61
N MET A 83 -1.24 10.23 3.22
CA MET A 83 -2.42 11.07 3.02
C MET A 83 -2.85 11.80 4.29
N ALA A 84 -2.76 11.18 5.47
CA ALA A 84 -3.04 11.85 6.75
C ALA A 84 -1.97 12.89 7.10
N ASN A 85 -0.68 12.60 6.87
CA ASN A 85 0.44 13.53 7.08
C ASN A 85 0.35 14.77 6.17
N HIS A 86 -0.27 14.64 5.01
CA HIS A 86 -0.58 15.76 4.11
C HIS A 86 -1.98 16.37 4.33
N GLY A 87 -2.78 15.89 5.28
CA GLY A 87 -4.15 16.39 5.51
C GLY A 87 -5.13 16.11 4.36
N ILE A 88 -4.81 15.17 3.46
CA ILE A 88 -5.70 14.65 2.42
C ILE A 88 -6.78 13.76 3.06
N LEU A 89 -6.40 13.02 4.09
CA LEU A 89 -7.30 12.43 5.09
C LEU A 89 -7.24 13.28 6.36
N PRO A 90 -8.21 13.16 7.28
CA PRO A 90 -8.10 13.75 8.63
C PRO A 90 -6.70 13.53 9.22
N ARG A 91 -6.03 14.62 9.61
CA ARG A 91 -4.62 14.59 10.04
C ARG A 91 -4.40 13.73 11.28
N ASP A 92 -5.37 13.73 12.18
CA ASP A 92 -5.38 12.88 13.37
C ASP A 92 -5.59 11.39 13.04
N GLY A 93 -5.87 11.05 11.77
CA GLY A 93 -6.09 9.70 11.28
C GLY A 93 -7.39 9.07 11.77
N ARG A 94 -8.34 9.88 12.26
CA ARG A 94 -9.55 9.37 12.91
C ARG A 94 -10.80 9.65 12.14
N ASN A 95 -11.83 8.86 12.45
CA ASN A 95 -13.19 9.13 12.03
C ASN A 95 -13.28 9.27 10.51
N ILE A 96 -12.63 8.41 9.74
CA ILE A 96 -12.58 8.48 8.28
C ILE A 96 -13.76 7.68 7.72
N SER A 97 -14.56 8.26 6.83
CA SER A 97 -15.60 7.46 6.17
C SER A 97 -15.01 6.59 5.05
N PHE A 98 -15.53 5.37 4.83
CA PHE A 98 -15.00 4.52 3.76
C PHE A 98 -15.20 5.14 2.36
N ARG A 99 -16.24 5.95 2.17
CA ARG A 99 -16.49 6.67 0.91
C ARG A 99 -15.49 7.80 0.67
N GLU A 100 -15.12 8.52 1.72
CA GLU A 100 -14.05 9.52 1.68
C GLU A 100 -12.72 8.85 1.32
N LEU A 101 -12.39 7.73 1.99
CA LEU A 101 -11.20 6.94 1.66
C LEU A 101 -11.18 6.54 0.17
N SER A 102 -12.27 5.98 -0.35
CA SER A 102 -12.40 5.61 -1.78
C SER A 102 -12.16 6.79 -2.72
N THR A 103 -12.66 7.98 -2.36
CA THR A 103 -12.54 9.17 -3.19
C THR A 103 -11.11 9.70 -3.18
N GLN A 104 -10.52 9.81 -1.99
CA GLN A 104 -9.19 10.40 -1.83
C GLN A 104 -8.09 9.49 -2.37
N VAL A 105 -8.12 8.18 -2.09
CA VAL A 105 -7.13 7.22 -2.62
C VAL A 105 -7.12 7.20 -4.15
N ARG A 106 -8.31 7.30 -4.76
CA ARG A 106 -8.45 7.42 -6.22
C ARG A 106 -7.81 8.70 -6.74
N ALA A 107 -8.06 9.84 -6.10
CA ALA A 107 -7.52 11.12 -6.54
C ALA A 107 -5.99 11.17 -6.40
N THR A 108 -5.46 10.74 -5.25
CA THR A 108 -4.03 10.80 -4.91
C THR A 108 -3.18 9.83 -5.73
N TYR A 109 -3.60 8.57 -5.84
CA TYR A 109 -2.77 7.51 -6.44
C TYR A 109 -3.23 7.06 -7.83
N ASN A 110 -4.36 7.60 -8.32
CA ASN A 110 -4.99 7.20 -9.58
C ASN A 110 -5.31 5.70 -9.64
N PHE A 111 -5.83 5.13 -8.55
CA PHE A 111 -6.50 3.82 -8.59
C PHE A 111 -7.81 3.89 -9.37
N SER A 112 -8.24 2.77 -9.93
CA SER A 112 -9.54 2.73 -10.61
C SER A 112 -10.71 2.90 -9.63
N PRO A 113 -11.87 3.39 -10.10
CA PRO A 113 -13.08 3.44 -9.28
C PRO A 113 -13.46 2.08 -8.66
N SER A 114 -13.35 0.98 -9.42
CA SER A 114 -13.63 -0.38 -8.96
C SER A 114 -12.69 -0.80 -7.83
N PHE A 115 -11.39 -0.58 -8.01
CA PHE A 115 -10.39 -0.93 -7.01
C PHE A 115 -10.55 -0.07 -5.74
N SER A 116 -10.79 1.23 -5.92
CA SER A 116 -11.01 2.18 -4.82
C SER A 116 -12.32 1.92 -4.07
N LEU A 117 -13.29 1.21 -4.66
CA LEU A 117 -14.47 0.72 -3.96
C LEU A 117 -14.20 -0.59 -3.21
N TYR A 118 -13.50 -1.54 -3.86
CA TYR A 118 -13.31 -2.88 -3.34
C TYR A 118 -12.57 -2.92 -2.01
N VAL A 119 -11.39 -2.31 -1.93
CA VAL A 119 -10.54 -2.39 -0.73
C VAL A 119 -11.20 -1.75 0.49
N PRO A 120 -11.74 -0.50 0.42
CA PRO A 120 -12.47 0.10 1.53
C PRO A 120 -13.70 -0.70 1.95
N ARG A 121 -14.42 -1.31 1.01
CA ARG A 121 -15.58 -2.17 1.33
C ARG A 121 -15.15 -3.49 1.97
N TYR A 122 -14.02 -4.05 1.56
CA TYR A 122 -13.45 -5.26 2.15
C TYR A 122 -13.02 -5.03 3.61
N ILE A 123 -12.27 -3.95 3.89
CA ILE A 123 -11.89 -3.63 5.27
C ILE A 123 -13.10 -3.24 6.13
N ALA A 124 -14.08 -2.53 5.57
CA ALA A 124 -15.33 -2.25 6.28
C ALA A 124 -16.01 -3.55 6.76
N LYS A 125 -16.03 -4.59 5.92
CA LYS A 125 -16.57 -5.91 6.27
C LYS A 125 -15.76 -6.58 7.38
N ILE A 126 -14.43 -6.57 7.30
CA ILE A 126 -13.54 -7.11 8.35
C ILE A 126 -13.81 -6.42 9.70
N LEU A 127 -13.94 -5.09 9.69
CA LEU A 127 -14.22 -4.30 10.89
C LEU A 127 -15.67 -4.41 11.37
N ASN A 128 -16.52 -5.17 10.68
CA ASN A 128 -17.97 -5.26 10.92
C ASN A 128 -18.66 -3.88 10.90
N ARG A 129 -18.31 -3.05 9.91
CA ARG A 129 -18.83 -1.69 9.69
C ARG A 129 -19.49 -1.56 8.32
N SER A 130 -20.41 -0.62 8.21
CA SER A 130 -21.06 -0.27 6.94
C SER A 130 -20.12 0.53 6.06
N TYR A 131 -19.92 0.14 4.80
CA TYR A 131 -19.20 0.97 3.82
C TYR A 131 -19.87 2.35 3.62
N ASN A 132 -21.20 2.41 3.68
CA ASN A 132 -21.94 3.63 3.36
C ASN A 132 -21.95 4.65 4.51
N THR A 133 -22.04 4.16 5.75
CA THR A 133 -22.30 5.01 6.94
C THR A 133 -21.26 4.84 8.03
N GLY A 134 -20.47 3.77 7.97
CA GLY A 134 -19.41 3.50 8.95
C GLY A 134 -18.22 4.43 8.75
N ARG A 135 -17.47 4.59 9.84
CA ARG A 135 -16.23 5.34 9.89
C ARG A 135 -15.18 4.54 10.62
N PHE A 136 -13.91 4.87 10.45
CA PHE A 136 -12.80 4.17 11.10
C PHE A 136 -11.61 5.07 11.36
N ASP A 137 -10.81 4.67 12.34
CA ASP A 137 -9.51 5.26 12.61
C ASP A 137 -8.46 4.43 11.86
N LEU A 138 -7.38 5.04 11.38
CA LEU A 138 -6.39 4.33 10.57
C LEU A 138 -5.89 3.06 11.28
N SER A 139 -5.60 3.13 12.57
CA SER A 139 -5.15 1.99 13.39
C SER A 139 -6.16 0.83 13.46
N ASP A 140 -7.44 1.05 13.15
CA ASP A 140 -8.42 -0.04 13.09
C ASP A 140 -8.06 -1.08 12.03
N ILE A 141 -7.39 -0.67 10.94
CA ILE A 141 -7.07 -1.57 9.82
C ILE A 141 -5.93 -2.55 10.15
N ASP A 142 -5.22 -2.32 11.26
CA ASP A 142 -4.13 -3.15 11.76
C ASP A 142 -4.61 -4.37 12.56
N VAL A 143 -5.91 -4.71 12.45
CA VAL A 143 -6.41 -5.99 12.93
C VAL A 143 -5.66 -7.14 12.26
N HIS A 144 -4.88 -7.85 13.06
CA HIS A 144 -4.01 -8.93 12.59
C HIS A 144 -4.80 -10.04 11.89
N ASN A 145 -4.28 -10.53 10.78
CA ASN A 145 -4.95 -11.45 9.84
C ASN A 145 -6.24 -10.88 9.21
N GLY A 146 -6.49 -9.58 9.32
CA GLY A 146 -7.46 -8.87 8.49
C GLY A 146 -6.84 -8.54 7.13
N ILE A 147 -6.44 -7.27 6.97
CA ILE A 147 -5.53 -6.86 5.88
C ILE A 147 -4.08 -6.86 6.36
N GLU A 148 -3.84 -6.48 7.62
CA GLU A 148 -2.53 -6.61 8.27
C GLU A 148 -2.14 -8.09 8.36
N HIS A 149 -0.87 -8.38 8.08
CA HIS A 149 -0.33 -9.73 7.99
C HIS A 149 1.18 -9.76 8.28
N ASP A 150 1.66 -10.93 8.70
CA ASP A 150 3.09 -11.19 8.92
C ASP A 150 3.91 -11.08 7.62
N ALA A 151 5.24 -11.01 7.75
CA ALA A 151 6.17 -10.90 6.63
C ALA A 151 5.92 -9.66 5.75
N SER A 152 5.39 -8.59 6.35
CA SER A 152 5.27 -7.28 5.72
C SER A 152 6.63 -6.77 5.24
N LEU A 153 6.63 -6.05 4.11
CA LEU A 153 7.86 -5.66 3.42
C LEU A 153 8.76 -4.75 4.27
N VAL A 154 8.14 -3.84 5.01
CA VAL A 154 8.82 -2.78 5.79
C VAL A 154 8.27 -2.63 7.21
N ARG A 155 7.47 -3.58 7.68
CA ARG A 155 6.95 -3.64 9.05
C ARG A 155 7.39 -4.94 9.70
N ARG A 156 7.67 -4.88 11.00
CA ARG A 156 7.87 -6.07 11.84
C ARG A 156 6.53 -6.75 12.05
N ASP A 157 6.54 -8.06 12.21
CA ASP A 157 5.32 -8.83 12.51
C ASP A 157 4.70 -8.32 13.82
N THR A 158 3.37 -8.38 13.92
CA THR A 158 2.63 -7.96 15.14
C THR A 158 3.10 -8.72 16.40
N TYR A 159 3.61 -9.95 16.22
CA TYR A 159 4.28 -10.72 17.27
C TYR A 159 5.48 -9.99 17.91
N GLN A 160 6.26 -9.25 17.11
CA GLN A 160 7.44 -8.50 17.56
C GLN A 160 7.11 -7.06 17.94
N GLN A 161 6.19 -6.44 17.21
CA GLN A 161 5.81 -5.04 17.39
C GLN A 161 4.30 -4.88 17.23
N PHE A 162 3.58 -4.68 18.33
CA PHE A 162 2.12 -4.59 18.29
C PHE A 162 1.63 -3.39 17.45
N HIS A 163 2.25 -2.22 17.58
CA HIS A 163 1.85 -1.03 16.85
C HIS A 163 2.50 -0.97 15.46
N GLN A 164 1.68 -1.12 14.42
CA GLN A 164 2.09 -1.21 13.03
C GLN A 164 2.15 0.14 12.28
N GLY A 165 1.88 1.24 13.01
CA GLY A 165 1.79 2.60 12.45
C GLY A 165 3.10 3.18 11.90
N MET A 166 4.26 2.60 12.25
CA MET A 166 5.57 3.09 11.84
C MET A 166 6.36 2.01 11.09
N PRO A 167 7.09 2.36 10.01
CA PRO A 167 7.99 1.43 9.33
C PRO A 167 9.23 1.10 10.18
N ASP A 168 9.84 -0.06 9.91
CA ASP A 168 11.12 -0.46 10.50
C ASP A 168 12.29 -0.01 9.61
N GLY A 169 13.20 0.79 10.18
CA GLY A 169 14.32 1.36 9.43
C GLY A 169 15.25 0.32 8.80
N ALA A 170 15.49 -0.83 9.45
CA ALA A 170 16.34 -1.87 8.90
C ALA A 170 15.65 -2.59 7.73
N LEU A 171 14.33 -2.82 7.82
CA LEU A 171 13.57 -3.41 6.71
C LEU A 171 13.47 -2.46 5.50
N VAL A 172 13.29 -1.15 5.75
CA VAL A 172 13.30 -0.11 4.70
C VAL A 172 14.68 -0.04 4.04
N ALA A 173 15.76 0.00 4.81
CA ALA A 173 17.12 0.01 4.27
C ALA A 173 17.43 -1.23 3.44
N ALA A 174 17.00 -2.42 3.91
CA ALA A 174 17.15 -3.67 3.18
C ALA A 174 16.40 -3.65 1.83
N LEU A 175 15.20 -3.04 1.78
CA LEU A 175 14.46 -2.85 0.54
C LEU A 175 15.16 -1.87 -0.42
N ILE A 176 15.67 -0.74 0.07
CA ILE A 176 16.39 0.23 -0.78
C ILE A 176 17.62 -0.44 -1.40
N ARG A 177 18.45 -1.12 -0.58
CA ARG A 177 19.63 -1.85 -1.07
C ARG A 177 19.26 -3.01 -2.00
N SER A 178 18.01 -3.46 -1.99
CA SER A 178 17.56 -4.56 -2.85
C SER A 178 17.39 -4.16 -4.31
N ALA A 179 17.28 -2.86 -4.62
CA ALA A 179 16.95 -2.38 -5.94
C ALA A 179 18.12 -2.49 -6.93
N THR A 180 17.90 -3.23 -8.03
CA THR A 180 18.93 -3.52 -9.03
C THR A 180 18.68 -2.86 -10.38
N GLY A 181 17.48 -2.32 -10.60
CA GLY A 181 17.04 -1.75 -11.87
C GLY A 181 17.79 -0.48 -12.26
N THR A 182 17.84 -0.24 -13.57
CA THR A 182 18.49 0.95 -14.15
C THR A 182 17.67 2.21 -13.90
N PRO A 183 18.30 3.40 -13.97
CA PRO A 183 17.58 4.66 -13.85
C PRO A 183 16.47 4.83 -14.90
N PRO A 184 15.38 5.54 -14.58
CA PRO A 184 14.32 5.80 -15.55
C PRO A 184 14.82 6.61 -16.75
N SER A 185 14.28 6.33 -17.94
CA SER A 185 14.61 7.10 -19.15
C SER A 185 14.31 8.60 -18.98
N SER A 186 15.23 9.45 -19.46
CA SER A 186 15.16 10.92 -19.37
C SER A 186 13.89 11.53 -19.98
N LYS A 187 13.27 10.88 -20.96
CA LYS A 187 12.02 11.35 -21.59
C LYS A 187 10.78 11.28 -20.68
N LEU A 188 10.86 10.57 -19.55
CA LEU A 188 9.80 10.40 -18.57
C LEU A 188 10.14 11.06 -17.22
N GLN A 189 11.20 11.87 -17.17
CA GLN A 189 11.52 12.64 -15.98
C GLN A 189 10.51 13.79 -15.87
N LEU A 190 9.63 13.73 -14.86
CA LEU A 190 9.21 14.98 -14.24
C LEU A 190 10.46 15.67 -13.71
N GLN A 191 10.50 16.99 -13.76
CA GLN A 191 11.45 17.79 -12.98
C GLN A 191 11.11 17.63 -11.49
N THR A 192 11.26 16.43 -10.97
CA THR A 192 11.54 16.27 -9.55
C THR A 192 12.95 16.80 -9.37
N THR A 193 13.17 17.65 -8.39
CA THR A 193 14.51 17.91 -7.87
C THR A 193 15.24 16.57 -7.80
N PRO A 194 16.51 16.46 -8.26
CA PRO A 194 17.30 15.26 -7.99
C PRO A 194 17.10 14.91 -6.51
N PRO A 195 17.03 13.63 -6.10
CA PRO A 195 16.98 13.30 -4.69
C PRO A 195 18.31 13.73 -4.05
N ALA A 196 18.48 15.03 -3.81
CA ALA A 196 19.17 15.51 -2.65
C ALA A 196 18.41 14.84 -1.51
N GLN A 197 19.11 14.10 -0.67
CA GLN A 197 18.52 13.63 0.58
C GLN A 197 17.96 14.89 1.24
N ASP A 198 16.63 14.99 1.29
CA ASP A 198 15.99 16.03 2.06
C ASP A 198 16.62 16.02 3.44
N PRO A 199 16.82 17.19 4.07
CA PRO A 199 17.35 17.22 5.41
C PRO A 199 16.56 16.23 6.27
N LEU A 200 17.27 15.47 7.11
CA LEU A 200 16.62 14.51 7.99
C LEU A 200 15.46 15.20 8.73
N PRO A 201 14.34 14.49 8.97
CA PRO A 201 13.26 15.02 9.78
C PRO A 201 13.82 15.60 11.10
N PRO A 202 13.16 16.61 11.69
CA PRO A 202 13.53 17.09 13.02
C PRO A 202 13.64 15.94 14.03
N ASN A 203 14.54 16.04 15.00
CA ASN A 203 14.80 14.97 15.98
C ASN A 203 13.57 14.57 16.82
N ASP A 204 12.59 15.47 16.95
CA ASP A 204 11.31 15.25 17.62
C ASP A 204 10.24 14.63 16.71
N SER A 205 10.52 14.46 15.42
CA SER A 205 9.65 13.73 14.48
C SER A 205 9.64 12.23 14.83
N PRO A 206 8.47 11.57 14.82
CA PRO A 206 8.39 10.11 14.98
C PRO A 206 9.11 9.34 13.88
N TYR A 207 9.34 9.95 12.71
CA TYR A 207 10.07 9.34 11.60
C TYR A 207 11.61 9.48 11.70
N PHE A 208 12.12 10.29 12.64
CA PHE A 208 13.55 10.59 12.73
C PHE A 208 14.40 9.32 12.82
N THR A 209 14.06 8.40 13.72
CA THR A 209 14.82 7.16 13.92
C THR A 209 14.87 6.30 12.66
N VAL A 210 13.75 6.19 11.94
CA VAL A 210 13.67 5.44 10.67
C VAL A 210 14.54 6.13 9.62
N ALA A 211 14.33 7.43 9.39
CA ALA A 211 15.03 8.19 8.38
C ALA A 211 16.55 8.23 8.63
N ALA A 212 16.99 8.46 9.87
CA ALA A 212 18.40 8.49 10.25
C ALA A 212 19.06 7.12 10.07
N HIS A 213 18.39 6.02 10.46
CA HIS A 213 18.91 4.67 10.25
C HIS A 213 19.05 4.38 8.76
N VAL A 214 18.02 4.66 7.97
CA VAL A 214 18.03 4.41 6.52
C VAL A 214 19.10 5.25 5.83
N ALA A 215 19.19 6.54 6.14
CA ALA A 215 20.22 7.43 5.59
C ALA A 215 21.63 6.89 5.86
N LYS A 216 21.92 6.48 7.10
CA LYS A 216 23.20 5.86 7.46
C LYS A 216 23.43 4.53 6.73
N ALA A 217 22.42 3.67 6.71
CA ALA A 217 22.51 2.32 6.14
C ALA A 217 22.49 2.30 4.61
N THR A 218 22.28 3.43 3.94
CA THR A 218 22.19 3.55 2.48
C THR A 218 22.99 4.71 1.92
N ALA A 219 23.93 5.26 2.71
CA ALA A 219 24.74 6.42 2.31
C ALA A 219 25.55 6.20 1.02
N ASP A 220 25.92 4.95 0.74
CA ASP A 220 26.65 4.52 -0.46
C ASP A 220 25.72 4.11 -1.63
N PHE A 221 24.40 4.15 -1.44
CA PHE A 221 23.44 3.66 -2.43
C PHE A 221 23.03 4.74 -3.43
N ASP A 222 23.03 4.38 -4.71
CA ASP A 222 22.58 5.24 -5.80
C ASP A 222 21.04 5.26 -5.90
N LEU A 223 20.42 6.31 -5.36
CA LEU A 223 18.97 6.54 -5.39
C LEU A 223 18.39 6.82 -6.79
N SER A 224 19.23 6.95 -7.84
CA SER A 224 18.73 7.04 -9.21
C SER A 224 18.25 5.69 -9.76
N ARG A 225 18.62 4.57 -9.11
CA ARG A 225 18.19 3.22 -9.47
C ARG A 225 16.68 3.03 -9.36
N THR A 226 16.21 1.95 -9.98
CA THR A 226 14.82 1.52 -9.86
C THR A 226 14.69 0.16 -9.19
N LEU A 227 13.65 0.01 -8.38
CA LEU A 227 13.20 -1.27 -7.86
C LEU A 227 12.43 -2.03 -8.93
N THR A 228 12.72 -3.32 -9.05
CA THR A 228 12.07 -4.20 -10.02
C THR A 228 11.13 -5.20 -9.35
N ARG A 229 10.30 -5.87 -10.16
CA ARG A 229 9.46 -6.98 -9.67
C ARG A 229 10.29 -8.13 -9.09
N VAL A 230 11.47 -8.40 -9.67
CA VAL A 230 12.37 -9.47 -9.20
C VAL A 230 12.94 -9.11 -7.83
N ASP A 231 13.34 -7.85 -7.63
CA ASP A 231 13.81 -7.36 -6.33
C ASP A 231 12.72 -7.51 -5.26
N LEU A 232 11.47 -7.16 -5.59
CA LEU A 232 10.33 -7.35 -4.69
C LEU A 232 10.05 -8.82 -4.36
N SER A 233 10.05 -9.71 -5.36
CA SER A 233 9.88 -11.14 -5.14
C SER A 233 10.92 -11.68 -4.17
N ARG A 234 12.19 -11.36 -4.41
CA ARG A 234 13.29 -11.80 -3.54
C ARG A 234 13.11 -11.26 -2.11
N ARG A 235 12.87 -9.95 -1.97
CA ARG A 235 12.73 -9.32 -0.64
C ARG A 235 11.54 -9.87 0.14
N LEU A 236 10.41 -10.10 -0.51
CA LEU A 236 9.24 -10.74 0.12
C LEU A 236 9.54 -12.18 0.55
N GLY A 237 10.27 -12.94 -0.28
CA GLY A 237 10.72 -14.29 0.07
C GLY A 237 11.62 -14.31 1.31
N GLU A 238 12.58 -13.39 1.38
CA GLU A 238 13.43 -13.19 2.56
C GLU A 238 12.60 -12.83 3.81
N ARG A 239 11.63 -11.91 3.68
CA ARG A 239 10.74 -11.54 4.78
C ARG A 239 9.95 -12.73 5.31
N ARG A 240 9.36 -13.55 4.43
CA ARG A 240 8.62 -14.76 4.82
C ARG A 240 9.51 -15.74 5.59
N ARG A 241 10.77 -15.90 5.18
CA ARG A 241 11.73 -16.76 5.90
C ARG A 241 12.08 -16.21 7.27
N GLU A 242 12.46 -14.93 7.34
CA GLU A 242 12.81 -14.25 8.59
C GLU A 242 11.65 -14.31 9.58
N SER A 243 10.44 -13.98 9.14
CA SER A 243 9.22 -14.07 9.95
C SER A 243 8.98 -15.49 10.45
N LYS A 244 9.04 -16.52 9.58
CA LYS A 244 8.91 -17.94 10.01
C LYS A 244 9.94 -18.33 11.09
N SER A 245 11.16 -17.80 11.03
CA SER A 245 12.19 -18.12 12.02
C SER A 245 12.05 -17.35 13.34
N LEU A 246 11.51 -16.13 13.31
CA LEU A 246 11.49 -15.23 14.46
C LEU A 246 10.12 -15.12 15.14
N ASN A 247 9.06 -15.60 14.49
CA ASN A 247 7.69 -15.50 14.96
C ASN A 247 7.10 -16.89 15.21
N SER A 248 7.00 -17.27 16.49
CA SER A 248 6.42 -18.57 16.89
C SER A 248 4.91 -18.66 16.63
N GLN A 249 4.27 -17.56 16.25
CA GLN A 249 2.85 -17.44 15.92
C GLN A 249 2.64 -17.10 14.44
N TYR A 250 3.66 -17.31 13.60
CA TYR A 250 3.64 -16.93 12.18
C TYR A 250 2.38 -17.41 11.45
N SER A 251 1.67 -16.47 10.83
CA SER A 251 0.47 -16.70 10.03
C SER A 251 0.57 -15.98 8.69
N LEU A 252 0.49 -16.75 7.60
CA LEU A 252 0.43 -16.17 6.26
C LEU A 252 -0.26 -17.12 5.28
N ASP A 253 -1.60 -17.04 5.24
CA ASP A 253 -2.39 -17.81 4.29
C ASP A 253 -2.22 -17.30 2.85
N PHE A 254 -2.81 -18.01 1.87
CA PHE A 254 -2.70 -17.63 0.46
C PHE A 254 -3.27 -16.22 0.18
N GLY A 255 -4.36 -15.83 0.85
CA GLY A 255 -4.94 -14.50 0.72
C GLY A 255 -3.99 -13.43 1.22
N HIS A 256 -3.39 -13.62 2.40
CA HIS A 256 -2.40 -12.68 2.97
C HIS A 256 -1.11 -12.64 2.16
N LYS A 257 -0.66 -13.76 1.59
CA LYS A 257 0.47 -13.77 0.62
C LYS A 257 0.19 -12.84 -0.56
N MET A 258 -1.01 -12.96 -1.14
CA MET A 258 -1.44 -12.11 -2.24
C MET A 258 -1.58 -10.64 -1.82
N PHE A 259 -2.08 -10.34 -0.62
CA PHE A 259 -2.09 -8.98 -0.08
C PHE A 259 -0.68 -8.41 0.10
N GLY A 260 0.26 -9.18 0.63
CA GLY A 260 1.67 -8.75 0.76
C GLY A 260 2.32 -8.43 -0.57
N SER A 261 2.14 -9.31 -1.57
CA SER A 261 2.61 -9.08 -2.94
C SER A 261 1.90 -7.90 -3.61
N SER A 262 0.62 -7.70 -3.33
CA SER A 262 -0.17 -6.55 -3.80
C SER A 262 0.37 -5.24 -3.23
N ASN A 263 0.54 -5.16 -1.92
CA ASN A 263 1.09 -3.98 -1.23
C ASN A 263 2.46 -3.61 -1.77
N ALA A 264 3.36 -4.59 -1.89
CA ALA A 264 4.70 -4.39 -2.46
C ALA A 264 4.65 -3.91 -3.92
N SER A 265 3.75 -4.48 -4.73
CA SER A 265 3.63 -4.15 -6.15
C SER A 265 3.23 -2.70 -6.40
N THR A 266 2.63 -2.01 -5.43
CA THR A 266 2.34 -0.57 -5.55
C THR A 266 3.61 0.27 -5.75
N LEU A 267 4.74 -0.16 -5.19
CA LEU A 267 6.02 0.55 -5.33
C LEU A 267 6.51 0.53 -6.79
N VAL A 268 6.32 -0.58 -7.51
CA VAL A 268 6.75 -0.69 -8.91
C VAL A 268 5.69 -0.23 -9.92
N THR A 269 4.44 -0.05 -9.51
CA THR A 269 3.36 0.44 -10.38
C THR A 269 3.06 1.92 -10.16
N ILE A 270 2.65 2.30 -8.95
CA ILE A 270 2.23 3.66 -8.60
C ILE A 270 3.44 4.60 -8.52
N PHE A 271 4.53 4.14 -7.91
CA PHE A 271 5.78 4.91 -7.83
C PHE A 271 6.75 4.59 -8.98
N GLY A 272 6.43 3.60 -9.82
CA GLY A 272 7.24 3.20 -10.98
C GLY A 272 8.63 2.67 -10.60
N GLY A 273 8.81 2.21 -9.36
CA GLY A 273 10.06 1.68 -8.83
C GLY A 273 11.12 2.74 -8.54
N ARG A 274 10.84 4.04 -8.67
CA ARG A 274 11.86 5.08 -8.51
C ARG A 274 12.35 5.18 -7.07
N MET A 275 13.62 4.88 -6.84
CA MET A 275 14.15 4.83 -5.46
C MET A 275 14.15 6.19 -4.77
N GLY A 276 14.39 7.29 -5.48
CA GLY A 276 14.21 8.64 -4.90
C GLY A 276 12.81 8.85 -4.32
N ASP A 277 11.76 8.57 -5.10
CA ASP A 277 10.37 8.74 -4.65
C ASP A 277 10.02 7.78 -3.49
N ILE A 278 10.46 6.52 -3.61
CA ILE A 278 10.18 5.47 -2.61
C ILE A 278 10.95 5.71 -1.30
N TYR A 279 12.16 6.28 -1.38
CA TYR A 279 12.97 6.61 -0.22
C TYR A 279 12.19 7.55 0.70
N THR A 280 11.83 8.74 0.21
CA THR A 280 11.02 9.73 0.95
C THR A 280 9.71 9.13 1.44
N PHE A 281 9.02 8.39 0.57
CA PHE A 281 7.75 7.77 0.91
C PHE A 281 7.84 6.77 2.07
N LEU A 282 8.91 5.97 2.16
CA LEU A 282 9.03 4.94 3.19
C LEU A 282 9.79 5.41 4.43
N THR A 283 10.61 6.46 4.34
CA THR A 283 11.31 7.02 5.51
C THR A 283 10.46 8.02 6.28
N GLU A 284 9.58 8.74 5.61
CA GLU A 284 8.82 9.85 6.20
C GLU A 284 7.30 9.68 6.07
N GLU A 285 6.84 8.69 5.31
CA GLU A 285 5.44 8.58 4.86
C GLU A 285 4.94 9.94 4.36
N ARG A 286 5.70 10.46 3.40
CA ARG A 286 5.48 11.75 2.73
C ARG A 286 5.37 11.51 1.23
N LEU A 287 4.42 12.18 0.58
CA LEU A 287 4.37 12.26 -0.88
C LEU A 287 5.48 13.23 -1.32
N PRO A 288 6.43 12.78 -2.16
CA PRO A 288 7.56 13.63 -2.56
C PRO A 288 7.09 14.88 -3.32
N ASP A 289 7.87 15.95 -3.25
CA ASP A 289 7.53 17.20 -3.95
C ASP A 289 7.55 16.99 -5.47
N GLY A 290 6.52 17.49 -6.16
CA GLY A 290 6.37 17.28 -7.60
C GLY A 290 6.02 15.84 -7.99
N TRP A 291 5.83 14.93 -7.02
CA TRP A 291 5.42 13.56 -7.31
C TRP A 291 3.98 13.50 -7.83
N GLU A 292 3.73 12.59 -8.75
CA GLU A 292 2.40 12.19 -9.18
C GLU A 292 2.41 10.69 -9.51
N SER A 293 1.26 10.01 -9.46
CA SER A 293 1.20 8.59 -9.79
C SER A 293 1.77 8.30 -11.19
N ARG A 294 2.57 7.23 -11.30
CA ARG A 294 3.07 6.72 -12.59
C ARG A 294 1.98 5.98 -13.39
N VAL A 295 0.85 5.69 -12.77
CA VAL A 295 -0.32 5.17 -13.47
C VAL A 295 -1.05 6.33 -14.12
N ARG A 296 -0.91 6.44 -15.45
CA ARG A 296 -1.50 7.52 -16.25
C ARG A 296 -2.77 7.11 -17.00
N ASP A 297 -3.28 5.92 -16.74
CA ASP A 297 -4.53 5.45 -17.33
C ASP A 297 -5.71 6.37 -16.97
N GLN A 298 -6.64 6.60 -17.90
CA GLN A 298 -7.76 7.51 -17.68
C GLN A 298 -8.67 7.02 -16.57
N MET A 299 -8.91 5.72 -16.52
CA MET A 299 -9.69 5.06 -15.46
C MET A 299 -8.80 4.56 -14.33
N GLY A 300 -7.52 4.96 -14.27
CA GLY A 300 -6.60 4.57 -13.22
C GLY A 300 -6.16 3.11 -13.25
N LEU A 301 -5.49 2.68 -12.17
CA LEU A 301 -5.00 1.32 -11.99
C LEU A 301 -6.16 0.39 -11.65
N THR A 302 -6.57 -0.45 -12.62
CA THR A 302 -7.61 -1.46 -12.41
C THR A 302 -7.08 -2.68 -11.68
N MET A 303 -7.97 -3.44 -11.04
CA MET A 303 -7.58 -4.66 -10.33
C MET A 303 -7.00 -5.70 -11.29
N PHE A 304 -7.61 -5.89 -12.46
CA PHE A 304 -7.11 -6.81 -13.49
C PHE A 304 -5.70 -6.45 -13.96
N THR A 305 -5.45 -5.18 -14.26
CA THR A 305 -4.13 -4.72 -14.70
C THR A 305 -3.12 -4.86 -13.56
N PHE A 306 -3.51 -4.51 -12.34
CA PHE A 306 -2.63 -4.59 -11.19
C PHE A 306 -2.25 -6.03 -10.84
N ASN A 307 -3.24 -6.93 -10.82
CA ASN A 307 -3.03 -8.33 -10.47
C ASN A 307 -2.03 -9.02 -11.40
N ARG A 308 -1.86 -8.59 -12.66
CA ARG A 308 -0.78 -9.09 -13.53
C ARG A 308 0.61 -8.83 -12.96
N THR A 309 0.83 -7.65 -12.36
CA THR A 309 2.07 -7.33 -11.64
C THR A 309 2.17 -8.17 -10.38
N VAL A 310 1.09 -8.21 -9.59
CA VAL A 310 1.05 -8.95 -8.31
C VAL A 310 1.37 -10.42 -8.49
N PHE A 311 0.71 -11.09 -9.45
CA PHE A 311 1.00 -12.50 -9.76
C PHE A 311 2.43 -12.69 -10.25
N GLY A 312 2.97 -11.76 -11.04
CA GLY A 312 4.37 -11.80 -11.45
C GLY A 312 5.35 -11.71 -10.26
N VAL A 313 5.01 -10.90 -9.25
CA VAL A 313 5.79 -10.80 -8.01
C VAL A 313 5.64 -12.07 -7.17
N GLU A 314 4.41 -12.54 -6.92
CA GLU A 314 4.15 -13.73 -6.10
C GLU A 314 4.77 -14.99 -6.68
N LEU A 315 4.57 -15.26 -7.97
CA LEU A 315 5.13 -16.42 -8.66
C LEU A 315 6.67 -16.35 -8.77
N GLY A 316 7.24 -15.15 -8.62
CA GLY A 316 8.68 -14.93 -8.60
C GLY A 316 9.34 -15.26 -7.27
N ILE A 317 8.58 -15.44 -6.18
CA ILE A 317 9.13 -15.74 -4.85
C ILE A 317 9.65 -17.18 -4.83
N LYS A 318 10.97 -17.35 -4.79
CA LYS A 318 11.64 -18.67 -4.83
C LYS A 318 12.31 -19.02 -3.50
N GLU A 319 12.64 -18.00 -2.72
CA GLU A 319 13.37 -18.08 -1.48
C GLU A 319 12.58 -18.86 -0.42
N GLU A 320 11.24 -18.85 -0.49
CA GLU A 320 10.39 -19.63 0.40
C GLU A 320 10.59 -21.16 0.25
N VAL A 321 11.09 -21.62 -0.90
CA VAL A 321 11.19 -23.04 -1.27
C VAL A 321 12.64 -23.55 -1.36
N ASN A 322 13.57 -22.72 -1.84
CA ASN A 322 14.86 -23.19 -2.37
C ASN A 322 16.09 -23.06 -1.46
N GLN A 323 15.96 -22.66 -0.19
CA GLN A 323 17.12 -22.59 0.72
C GLN A 323 16.79 -23.23 2.08
N PRO A 324 17.54 -24.26 2.52
CA PRO A 324 17.38 -24.79 3.88
C PRO A 324 17.69 -23.70 4.90
N LEU A 325 16.99 -23.75 6.04
CA LEU A 325 17.27 -22.96 7.23
C LEU A 325 18.68 -23.30 7.74
N ASN A 326 19.69 -22.59 7.27
CA ASN A 326 20.95 -22.52 8.00
C ASN A 326 20.72 -21.60 9.20
N LEU A 327 20.24 -22.21 10.29
CA LEU A 327 20.29 -21.64 11.63
C LEU A 327 21.78 -21.50 11.97
N LEU A 328 22.27 -20.27 12.04
CA LEU A 328 23.51 -19.95 12.75
C LEU A 328 23.17 -19.51 14.17
#